data_AF-A0A060CDN2-F1
#
_entry.id   AF-A0A060CDN2-F1
#
_cell.length_a   1.000
_cell.length_b   1.000
_cell.length_c   1.000
_cell.angle_alpha   90.00
_cell.angle_beta   90.00
_cell.angle_gamma   90.00
#
_symmetry.space_group_name_H-M   'P 1'
#
loop_
_entity.id
_entity.type
_entity.pdbx_description
1 polymer ?
#
loop_
_entity_poly.entity_id
_entity_poly.type
_entity_poly.pdbx_seq_one_letter_code
_entity_poly.pdbx_strand_id
1 'polypeptide(L)'
;GVRFVQGDAPAGGWQGKNYACDVLAKNASGEILLFAGVDTHLAPHSITQLVEYMHTQQADMVSVLPVRRESDFWPAFLEQLRNFWQVVLPITLRRLPISSPCWAIKASSLRAIGGFKSCKNSVFP
;
A
#
# COMPACT_ATOMS: atom_id res chain seq x y z
N GLY A 1 -11.13 14.33 12.76
CA GLY A 1 -10.42 15.50 12.20
C GLY A 1 -9.22 15.03 11.38
N VAL A 2 -8.76 15.84 10.42
CA VAL A 2 -7.55 15.55 9.62
C VAL A 2 -6.34 16.18 10.33
N ARG A 3 -5.21 15.46 10.37
CA ARG A 3 -3.93 15.98 10.87
C ARG A 3 -2.89 15.94 9.76
N PHE A 4 -2.26 17.09 9.51
CA PHE A 4 -1.11 17.18 8.63
C PHE A 4 0.17 16.98 9.43
N VAL A 5 1.10 16.20 8.88
CA VAL A 5 2.43 15.97 9.46
C VAL A 5 3.43 16.61 8.52
N GLN A 6 4.23 17.54 9.04
CA GLN A 6 5.28 18.17 8.26
C GLN A 6 6.33 17.12 7.89
N GLY A 7 6.73 17.12 6.61
CA GLY A 7 7.81 16.28 6.13
C GLY A 7 9.16 16.91 6.41
N ASP A 8 10.13 16.08 6.77
CA ASP A 8 11.54 16.47 6.91
C ASP A 8 12.39 15.83 5.81
N ALA A 9 13.60 16.33 5.62
CA ALA A 9 14.57 15.69 4.75
C ALA A 9 14.83 14.25 5.24
N PRO A 10 14.74 13.24 4.36
CA PRO A 10 14.99 11.86 4.76
C PRO A 10 16.43 11.71 5.25
N ALA A 11 16.62 10.99 6.36
CA ALA A 11 17.95 10.63 6.83
C ALA A 11 18.72 9.84 5.75
N GLY A 12 20.05 9.92 5.76
CA GLY A 12 20.88 9.26 4.75
C GLY A 12 20.53 7.78 4.58
N GLY A 13 20.32 7.34 3.34
CA GLY A 13 19.91 5.97 3.04
C GLY A 13 18.42 5.69 3.30
N TRP A 14 17.57 6.70 3.15
CA TRP A 14 16.13 6.53 3.05
C TRP A 14 15.59 7.07 1.73
N GLN A 15 14.71 6.29 1.11
CA GLN A 15 13.86 6.76 0.03
C GLN A 15 12.75 7.65 0.60
N GLY A 16 12.50 8.79 -0.04
CA GLY A 16 11.55 9.81 0.45
C GLY A 16 10.15 9.26 0.72
N LYS A 17 9.61 8.40 -0.16
CA LYS A 17 8.29 7.78 0.02
C LYS A 17 8.27 6.86 1.24
N ASN A 18 9.28 6.00 1.40
CA ASN A 18 9.34 5.05 2.51
C ASN A 18 9.54 5.78 3.84
N TYR A 19 10.34 6.86 3.84
CA TYR A 19 10.52 7.73 5.00
C TYR A 19 9.21 8.41 5.40
N ALA A 20 8.51 9.01 4.44
CA ALA A 20 7.21 9.63 4.70
C ALA A 20 6.19 8.61 5.25
N CYS A 21 6.11 7.42 4.65
CA CYS A 21 5.25 6.35 5.15
C CYS A 21 5.62 5.91 6.58
N ASP A 22 6.91 5.82 6.92
CA ASP A 22 7.38 5.49 8.27
C ASP A 22 6.98 6.55 9.30
N VAL A 23 7.18 7.83 8.97
CA VAL A 23 6.82 8.96 9.82
C VAL A 23 5.31 9.00 10.05
N LEU A 24 4.51 8.82 9.00
CA LEU A 24 3.05 8.80 9.08
C LEU A 24 2.56 7.59 9.88
N ALA A 25 3.14 6.41 9.66
CA ALA A 25 2.77 5.19 10.39
C ALA A 25 3.03 5.31 11.89
N LYS A 26 4.15 5.91 12.30
CA LYS A 26 4.47 6.17 13.73
C LYS A 26 3.51 7.18 14.37
N ASN A 27 2.98 8.09 13.57
CA ASN A 27 2.07 9.12 14.00
C ASN A 27 0.61 8.62 14.07
N ALA A 28 0.27 7.57 13.34
CA ALA A 28 -1.08 7.00 13.35
C ALA A 28 -1.36 6.22 14.64
N SER A 29 -2.59 6.36 15.16
CA SER A 29 -3.05 5.65 16.36
C SER A 29 -4.01 4.49 16.07
N GLY A 30 -4.32 4.25 14.79
CA GLY A 30 -5.24 3.20 14.37
C GLY A 30 -4.66 1.80 14.45
N GLU A 31 -5.52 0.80 14.66
CA GLU A 31 -5.14 -0.62 14.62
C GLU A 31 -4.87 -1.10 13.18
N ILE A 32 -5.56 -0.53 12.21
CA ILE A 32 -5.35 -0.76 10.78
C ILE A 32 -4.82 0.53 10.16
N LEU A 33 -3.72 0.41 9.42
CA LEU A 33 -3.10 1.51 8.68
C LEU A 33 -3.45 1.37 7.21
N LEU A 34 -4.14 2.35 6.64
CA LEU A 34 -4.44 2.45 5.22
C LEU A 34 -3.49 3.46 4.58
N PHE A 35 -2.71 3.00 3.61
CA PHE A 35 -1.88 3.85 2.76
C PHE A 35 -2.58 4.02 1.41
N ALA A 36 -2.78 5.26 1.00
CA ALA A 36 -3.40 5.61 -0.27
C ALA A 36 -2.56 6.67 -0.99
N GLY A 37 -2.50 6.59 -2.32
CA GLY A 37 -1.91 7.60 -3.17
C GLY A 37 -2.73 8.89 -3.17
N VAL A 38 -2.09 10.00 -3.51
CA VAL A 38 -2.74 11.32 -3.59
C VAL A 38 -3.82 11.39 -4.67
N ASP A 39 -3.76 10.49 -5.64
CA ASP A 39 -4.64 10.30 -6.79
C ASP A 39 -5.67 9.17 -6.57
N THR A 40 -5.72 8.59 -5.37
CA THR A 40 -6.63 7.48 -5.07
C THR A 40 -8.01 7.98 -4.65
N HIS A 41 -9.02 7.70 -5.47
CA HIS A 41 -10.42 7.95 -5.13
C HIS A 41 -11.07 6.70 -4.54
N LEU A 42 -11.50 6.78 -3.29
CA LEU A 42 -12.23 5.71 -2.61
C LEU A 42 -13.74 5.95 -2.73
N ALA A 43 -14.50 4.89 -3.02
CA ALA A 43 -15.96 4.96 -2.93
C ALA A 43 -16.38 4.94 -1.45
N PRO A 44 -17.60 5.42 -1.11
CA PRO A 44 -18.03 5.55 0.29
C PRO A 44 -17.93 4.25 1.12
N HIS A 45 -18.02 3.08 0.48
CA HIS A 45 -18.01 1.77 1.13
C HIS A 45 -16.67 1.04 1.00
N SER A 46 -15.68 1.61 0.30
CA SER A 46 -14.43 0.91 -0.03
C SER A 46 -13.62 0.55 1.22
N ILE A 47 -13.57 1.43 2.22
CA ILE A 47 -12.84 1.17 3.47
C ILE A 47 -13.52 0.08 4.27
N THR A 48 -14.85 0.13 4.40
CA THR A 48 -15.63 -0.90 5.10
C THR A 48 -15.42 -2.27 4.47
N GLN A 49 -15.55 -2.36 3.15
CA GLN A 49 -15.31 -3.60 2.39
C GLN A 49 -13.88 -4.11 2.57
N LEU A 50 -12.88 -3.23 2.58
CA LEU A 50 -11.49 -3.60 2.79
C LEU A 50 -11.27 -4.20 4.17
N VAL A 51 -11.83 -3.57 5.22
CA VAL A 51 -11.70 -4.05 6.61
C VAL A 51 -12.47 -5.34 6.81
N GLU A 52 -13.69 -5.46 6.28
CA GLU A 52 -14.47 -6.71 6.30
C GLU A 52 -13.74 -7.85 5.61
N TYR A 53 -13.09 -7.57 4.47
CA TYR A 53 -12.28 -8.55 3.76
C TYR A 53 -11.06 -8.98 4.59
N MET A 54 -10.33 -8.02 5.18
CA MET A 54 -9.22 -8.33 6.09
C MET A 54 -9.65 -9.22 7.26
N HIS A 55 -10.81 -8.93 7.86
CA HIS A 55 -11.34 -9.70 8.97
C HIS A 55 -11.78 -11.10 8.54
N THR A 56 -12.55 -11.20 7.45
CA THR A 56 -13.11 -12.46 6.93
C THR A 56 -12.01 -13.42 6.47
N GLN A 57 -10.98 -12.89 5.81
CA GLN A 57 -9.85 -13.69 5.33
C GLN A 57 -8.75 -13.88 6.37
N GLN A 58 -8.93 -13.32 7.58
CA GLN A 58 -7.90 -13.22 8.61
C GLN A 58 -6.56 -12.68 8.08
N ALA A 59 -6.62 -11.77 7.11
CA ALA A 59 -5.46 -11.22 6.45
C ALA A 59 -4.83 -10.10 7.30
N ASP A 60 -3.52 -10.17 7.46
CA ASP A 60 -2.75 -9.12 8.15
C ASP A 60 -2.48 -7.91 7.26
N MET A 61 -2.46 -8.12 5.94
CA MET A 61 -2.23 -7.09 4.94
C MET A 61 -3.05 -7.38 3.68
N VAL A 62 -3.64 -6.35 3.10
CA VAL A 62 -4.39 -6.42 1.85
C VAL A 62 -3.96 -5.28 0.93
N SER A 63 -3.76 -5.59 -0.34
CA SER A 63 -3.40 -4.64 -1.39
C SER A 63 -4.52 -4.59 -2.42
N VAL A 64 -4.97 -3.39 -2.79
CA VAL A 64 -6.10 -3.20 -3.71
C VAL A 64 -5.55 -2.69 -5.03
N LEU A 65 -5.80 -3.39 -6.13
CA LEU A 65 -5.43 -2.86 -7.45
C LEU A 65 -6.47 -1.79 -7.87
N PRO A 66 -6.06 -0.53 -8.09
CA PRO A 66 -6.98 0.51 -8.52
C PRO A 66 -7.46 0.25 -9.96
N VAL A 67 -8.69 0.64 -10.24
CA VAL A 67 -9.23 0.70 -11.59
C VAL A 67 -9.17 2.15 -12.05
N ARG A 68 -8.52 2.43 -13.19
CA ARG A 68 -8.54 3.77 -13.80
C ARG A 68 -9.90 4.01 -14.47
N ARG A 69 -10.53 5.12 -14.12
CA ARG A 69 -11.88 5.50 -14.62
C ARG A 69 -11.88 6.12 -16.03
N GLU A 70 -10.73 6.59 -16.51
CA GLU A 70 -10.64 7.47 -17.69
C GLU A 70 -9.91 6.86 -18.90
N SER A 71 -9.55 5.58 -18.86
CA SER A 71 -8.88 4.93 -20.00
C SER A 71 -9.88 4.15 -20.83
N ASP A 72 -9.75 4.24 -22.16
CA ASP A 72 -10.34 3.28 -23.10
C ASP A 72 -10.11 1.84 -22.61
N PHE A 73 -11.02 0.93 -22.94
CA PHE A 73 -10.98 -0.47 -22.51
C PHE A 73 -9.59 -1.11 -22.67
N TRP A 74 -8.89 -0.80 -23.76
CA TRP A 74 -7.57 -1.35 -24.05
C TRP A 74 -6.46 -0.91 -23.09
N PRO A 75 -6.21 0.40 -22.86
CA PRO A 75 -5.21 0.83 -21.90
C PRO A 75 -5.50 0.36 -20.46
N ALA A 76 -6.76 0.29 -20.04
CA ALA A 76 -7.11 -0.36 -18.78
C ALA A 76 -6.62 -1.81 -18.79
N PHE A 77 -7.10 -2.61 -19.74
CA PHE A 77 -6.82 -4.04 -19.84
C PHE A 77 -5.31 -4.35 -19.90
N LEU A 78 -4.54 -3.57 -20.66
CA LEU A 78 -3.09 -3.75 -20.78
C LEU A 78 -2.35 -3.47 -19.46
N GLU A 79 -2.79 -2.49 -18.65
CA GLU A 79 -2.22 -2.27 -17.32
C GLU A 79 -2.53 -3.41 -16.35
N GLN A 80 -3.74 -3.98 -16.40
CA GLN A 80 -4.05 -5.18 -15.62
C GLN A 80 -3.23 -6.38 -16.11
N LEU A 81 -2.98 -6.51 -17.41
CA LEU A 81 -2.15 -7.59 -17.97
C LEU A 81 -0.67 -7.47 -17.54
N ARG A 82 -0.14 -6.25 -17.39
CA ARG A 82 1.18 -6.03 -16.77
C ARG A 82 1.23 -6.63 -15.36
N ASN A 83 0.19 -6.40 -14.58
CA ASN A 83 0.09 -6.92 -13.21
C ASN A 83 -0.33 -8.40 -13.16
N PHE A 84 -0.92 -8.95 -14.22
CA PHE A 84 -1.32 -10.36 -14.33
C PHE A 84 -0.12 -11.29 -14.22
N TRP A 85 0.98 -10.95 -14.90
CA TRP A 85 2.28 -11.59 -14.72
C TRP A 85 2.94 -11.30 -13.36
N GLN A 86 2.24 -10.72 -12.39
CA GLN A 86 2.66 -10.64 -10.98
C GLN A 86 1.71 -11.40 -10.04
N VAL A 87 0.53 -11.82 -10.54
CA VAL A 87 -0.42 -12.69 -9.84
C VAL A 87 -0.20 -14.17 -10.18
N VAL A 88 0.16 -14.51 -11.43
CA VAL A 88 0.16 -15.92 -11.91
C VAL A 88 1.36 -16.80 -11.47
N LEU A 89 2.61 -16.35 -11.60
CA LEU A 89 3.78 -17.08 -11.06
C LEU A 89 3.68 -17.25 -9.53
N PRO A 90 4.25 -18.36 -9.00
CA PRO A 90 4.24 -18.66 -7.58
C PRO A 90 4.85 -17.55 -6.72
N ILE A 91 4.27 -17.36 -5.53
CA ILE A 91 4.77 -16.44 -4.50
C ILE A 91 6.22 -16.77 -4.11
N THR A 92 6.64 -18.03 -4.21
CA THR A 92 8.04 -18.47 -3.96
C THR A 92 9.05 -17.90 -4.96
N LEU A 93 8.59 -17.54 -6.16
CA LEU A 93 9.40 -16.98 -7.24
C LEU A 93 9.30 -15.44 -7.30
N ARG A 94 8.55 -14.80 -6.39
CA ARG A 94 8.28 -13.35 -6.42
C ARG A 94 8.30 -12.71 -5.04
N ARG A 95 8.68 -11.43 -4.98
CA ARG A 95 8.34 -10.57 -3.84
C ARG A 95 6.96 -9.97 -4.10
N LEU A 96 6.05 -10.05 -3.14
CA LEU A 96 4.68 -9.54 -3.31
C LEU A 96 4.70 -8.06 -3.69
N PRO A 97 4.00 -7.65 -4.76
CA PRO A 97 4.00 -6.26 -5.20
C PRO A 97 3.19 -5.40 -4.22
N ILE A 98 3.89 -4.65 -3.37
CA ILE A 98 3.31 -3.53 -2.60
C ILE A 98 3.26 -2.26 -3.48
N SER A 99 3.47 -2.39 -4.79
CA SER A 99 3.31 -1.28 -5.73
C SER A 99 1.83 -1.02 -6.07
N SER A 100 0.93 -1.23 -5.11
CA SER A 100 -0.40 -0.65 -5.21
C SER A 100 -0.38 0.76 -4.62
N PRO A 101 -1.04 1.74 -5.25
CA PRO A 101 -1.28 3.03 -4.61
C PRO A 101 -2.21 2.90 -3.40
N CYS A 102 -2.94 1.80 -3.20
CA CYS A 102 -3.85 1.61 -2.07
C CYS A 102 -3.65 0.24 -1.40
N TRP A 103 -3.22 0.24 -0.14
CA TRP A 103 -3.07 -1.00 0.65
C TRP A 103 -3.25 -0.74 2.14
N ALA A 104 -3.72 -1.75 2.86
CA ALA A 104 -3.91 -1.72 4.30
C ALA A 104 -3.13 -2.83 5.01
N ILE A 105 -2.68 -2.55 6.22
CA ILE A 105 -1.96 -3.50 7.09
C ILE A 105 -2.35 -3.29 8.55
N LYS A 106 -2.37 -4.37 9.33
CA LYS A 106 -2.47 -4.25 10.79
C LYS A 106 -1.22 -3.58 11.35
N ALA A 107 -1.40 -2.59 12.22
CA ALA A 107 -0.32 -1.85 12.85
C ALA A 107 0.59 -2.76 13.70
N SER A 108 0.05 -3.83 14.27
CA SER A 108 0.83 -4.87 14.97
C SER A 108 1.75 -5.63 14.02
N SER A 109 1.23 -6.11 12.90
CA SER A 109 2.01 -6.85 11.89
C SER A 109 3.09 -5.96 11.25
N LEU A 110 2.78 -4.69 10.94
CA LEU A 110 3.79 -3.74 10.44
C LEU A 110 4.93 -3.53 11.46
N ARG A 111 4.61 -3.44 12.75
CA ARG A 111 5.63 -3.33 13.80
C ARG A 111 6.44 -4.61 13.96
N ALA A 112 5.80 -5.78 13.86
CA ALA A 112 6.46 -7.08 13.97
C ALA A 112 7.53 -7.30 12.88
N ILE A 113 7.29 -6.78 11.67
CA ILE A 113 8.27 -6.86 10.56
C ILE A 113 9.34 -5.75 10.60
N GLY A 114 9.38 -4.92 11.66
CA GLY A 114 10.36 -3.85 11.82
C GLY A 114 10.02 -2.54 11.10
N GLY A 115 8.77 -2.39 10.64
CA GLY A 115 8.29 -1.22 9.93
C GLY A 115 9.01 -0.99 8.58
N PHE A 116 9.09 0.26 8.16
CA PHE A 116 9.71 0.61 6.87
C PHE A 116 11.24 0.62 6.91
N LYS A 117 11.87 0.39 8.08
CA LYS A 117 13.33 0.33 8.22
C LYS A 117 13.96 -0.77 7.34
N SER A 118 13.27 -1.91 7.18
CA SER A 118 13.70 -3.01 6.31
C SER A 118 13.77 -2.59 4.83
N CYS A 119 12.88 -1.68 4.43
CA CYS A 119 12.74 -1.21 3.04
C CYS A 119 13.32 0.19 2.82
N LYS A 120 14.14 0.72 3.75
CA LYS A 120 14.60 2.12 3.73
C LYS A 120 15.22 2.55 2.39
N ASN A 121 16.03 1.70 1.77
CA ASN A 121 16.73 1.94 0.50
C ASN A 121 16.15 1.14 -0.68
N SER A 122 15.00 0.50 -0.48
CA SER A 122 14.45 -0.38 -1.50
C SER A 122 13.71 0.45 -2.55
N VAL A 123 14.30 0.54 -3.74
CA VAL A 123 13.64 1.04 -4.95
C VAL A 123 13.39 -0.17 -5.82
N PHE A 124 12.12 -0.53 -6.01
CA PHE A 124 11.74 -1.54 -6.99
C PHE A 124 11.31 -0.80 -8.26
N PRO A 125 11.91 -1.12 -9.42
CA PRO A 125 11.47 -0.59 -10.72
C PRO A 125 10.09 -1.12 -11.11
#